data_AF-A0A960J9L1-F1
#
_entry.id   AF-A0A960J9L1-F1
#
_cell.length_a   1.000
_cell.length_b   1.000
_cell.length_c   1.000
_cell.angle_alpha   90.00
_cell.angle_beta   90.00
_cell.angle_gamma   90.00
#
_symmetry.space_group_name_H-M   'P 1'
#
loop_
_entity.id
_entity.type
_entity.pdbx_description
1 polymer ?
#
loop_
_entity_poly.entity_id
_entity_poly.type
_entity_poly.pdbx_seq_one_letter_code
_entity_poly.pdbx_strand_id
1 'polypeptide(L)'
;MTADTAQSLFVLRNLIAKDFKVRYRNMSLGIFWSLVNPLVMMSVLTFVFTVIIPNEQEYFPLFVLMGLLPFNFFTLAWAMGTNSVIDNTALVKKVPFQRALLPISVVLANSLHYFIQLGLLLVACALVIGVSWNWLWLPVIVLLQLVFVCGMALGFSALDVYFRDMRYVVESSNLVLFWIVPIFYSFDRVSQKYAWLYELNPIAAV
;
A
#
# COMPACT_ATOMS: atom_id res chain seq x y z
N MET A 1 -32.77 -4.02 7.90
CA MET A 1 -31.39 -3.52 8.08
C MET A 1 -30.33 -4.61 7.89
N THR A 2 -30.55 -5.85 8.32
CA THR A 2 -29.58 -6.97 8.21
C THR A 2 -29.40 -7.55 6.79
N ALA A 3 -30.46 -7.56 5.97
CA ALA A 3 -30.40 -8.08 4.60
C ALA A 3 -29.48 -7.25 3.67
N ASP A 4 -29.50 -5.92 3.83
CA ASP A 4 -28.70 -4.99 3.03
C ASP A 4 -27.21 -5.09 3.37
N THR A 5 -26.87 -5.25 4.65
CA THR A 5 -25.48 -5.50 5.09
C THR A 5 -24.94 -6.83 4.58
N ALA A 6 -25.75 -7.90 4.61
CA ALA A 6 -25.36 -9.20 4.08
C ALA A 6 -25.09 -9.16 2.57
N GLN A 7 -25.93 -8.41 1.83
CA GLN A 7 -25.75 -8.18 0.39
C GLN A 7 -24.47 -7.38 0.10
N SER A 8 -24.22 -6.28 0.82
CA SER A 8 -22.99 -5.50 0.66
C SER A 8 -21.74 -6.31 0.96
N LEU A 9 -21.75 -7.14 2.00
CA LEU A 9 -20.62 -8.01 2.34
C LEU A 9 -20.38 -9.07 1.25
N PHE A 10 -21.46 -9.65 0.70
CA PHE A 10 -21.36 -10.61 -0.41
C PHE A 10 -20.75 -9.95 -1.66
N VAL A 11 -21.23 -8.77 -2.05
CA VAL A 11 -20.70 -8.00 -3.18
C VAL A 11 -19.23 -7.66 -2.94
N LEU A 12 -18.89 -7.15 -1.75
CA LEU A 12 -17.52 -6.78 -1.39
C LEU A 12 -16.58 -7.98 -1.50
N ARG A 13 -16.95 -9.13 -0.92
CA ARG A 13 -16.14 -10.36 -0.98
C ARG A 13 -15.91 -10.81 -2.42
N ASN A 14 -16.94 -10.75 -3.27
CA ASN A 14 -16.81 -11.14 -4.67
C ASN A 14 -15.94 -10.17 -5.47
N LEU A 15 -16.02 -8.87 -5.21
CA LEU A 15 -15.15 -7.86 -5.83
C LEU A 15 -13.70 -8.08 -5.42
N ILE A 16 -13.41 -8.26 -4.13
CA ILE A 16 -12.06 -8.54 -3.62
C ILE A 16 -11.51 -9.81 -4.28
N ALA A 17 -12.29 -10.89 -4.30
CA ALA A 17 -11.87 -12.16 -4.89
C ALA A 17 -11.65 -12.03 -6.42
N LYS A 18 -12.48 -11.25 -7.11
CA LYS A 18 -12.32 -10.96 -8.54
C LYS A 18 -11.02 -10.21 -8.80
N ASP A 19 -10.79 -9.10 -8.10
CA ASP A 19 -9.62 -8.24 -8.30
C ASP A 19 -8.32 -9.00 -8.00
N PHE A 20 -8.28 -9.77 -6.89
CA PHE A 20 -7.14 -10.60 -6.53
C PHE A 20 -6.87 -11.70 -7.58
N LYS A 21 -7.91 -12.41 -8.04
CA LYS A 21 -7.76 -13.46 -9.06
C LYS A 21 -7.35 -12.91 -10.41
N VAL A 22 -7.88 -11.75 -10.82
CA VAL A 22 -7.55 -11.11 -12.09
C VAL A 22 -6.08 -10.71 -12.10
N ARG A 23 -5.56 -10.18 -10.98
CA ARG A 23 -4.16 -9.75 -10.89
C ARG A 23 -3.16 -10.87 -11.16
N TYR A 24 -3.45 -12.09 -10.71
CA TYR A 24 -2.58 -13.25 -10.91
C TYR A 24 -2.99 -14.15 -12.08
N ARG A 25 -4.06 -13.79 -12.79
CA ARG A 25 -4.55 -14.57 -13.92
C ARG A 25 -3.48 -14.59 -15.01
N ASN A 26 -3.21 -15.79 -15.54
CA ASN A 26 -2.25 -16.02 -16.64
C ASN A 26 -0.78 -15.68 -16.31
N MET A 27 -0.42 -15.56 -15.02
CA MET A 27 0.98 -15.43 -14.62
C MET A 27 1.58 -16.80 -14.36
N SER A 28 2.75 -17.10 -14.95
CA SER A 28 3.46 -18.37 -14.78
C SER A 28 3.86 -18.65 -13.32
N LEU A 29 4.33 -17.62 -12.60
CA LEU A 29 4.72 -17.69 -11.19
C LEU A 29 3.60 -17.25 -10.23
N GLY A 30 2.53 -16.62 -10.74
CA GLY A 30 1.37 -16.21 -9.95
C GLY A 30 1.74 -15.42 -8.69
N ILE A 31 1.27 -15.92 -7.53
CA ILE A 31 1.46 -15.30 -6.22
C ILE A 31 2.93 -15.19 -5.79
N PHE A 32 3.82 -16.05 -6.31
CA PHE A 32 5.25 -15.99 -5.97
C PHE A 32 5.89 -14.66 -6.35
N TRP A 33 5.39 -13.97 -7.37
CA TRP A 33 5.86 -12.62 -7.72
C TRP A 33 5.70 -11.61 -6.58
N SER A 34 4.69 -11.79 -5.72
CA SER A 34 4.52 -10.92 -4.55
C SER A 34 5.68 -11.03 -3.56
N LEU A 35 6.39 -12.16 -3.53
CA LEU A 35 7.57 -12.40 -2.69
C LEU A 35 8.87 -12.04 -3.42
N VAL A 36 8.97 -12.41 -4.69
CA VAL A 36 10.17 -12.16 -5.50
C VAL A 36 10.42 -10.66 -5.66
N ASN A 37 9.39 -9.86 -5.92
CA ASN A 37 9.57 -8.43 -6.19
C ASN A 37 10.20 -7.66 -5.00
N PRO A 38 9.69 -7.77 -3.75
CA PRO A 38 10.36 -7.18 -2.59
C PRO A 38 11.79 -7.65 -2.39
N LEU A 39 12.08 -8.95 -2.59
CA LEU A 39 13.42 -9.49 -2.40
C LEU A 39 14.41 -8.96 -3.44
N VAL A 40 13.99 -8.85 -4.70
CA VAL A 40 14.78 -8.23 -5.76
C VAL A 40 15.04 -6.77 -5.42
N MET A 41 14.00 -6.02 -5.04
CA MET A 41 14.14 -4.60 -4.70
C MET A 41 15.06 -4.39 -3.49
N MET A 42 14.89 -5.19 -2.44
CA MET A 42 15.77 -5.20 -1.27
C MET A 42 17.22 -5.47 -1.68
N SER A 43 17.46 -6.48 -2.53
CA SER A 43 18.80 -6.87 -2.96
C SER A 43 19.49 -5.75 -3.76
N VAL A 44 18.78 -5.16 -4.72
CA VAL A 44 19.29 -4.05 -5.54
C VAL A 44 19.58 -2.83 -4.67
N LEU A 45 18.66 -2.44 -3.79
CA LEU A 45 18.86 -1.26 -2.95
C LEU A 45 19.96 -1.47 -1.90
N THR A 46 20.07 -2.67 -1.33
CA THR A 46 21.18 -3.02 -0.45
C THR A 46 22.51 -2.92 -1.18
N PHE A 47 22.59 -3.42 -2.42
CA PHE A 47 23.80 -3.29 -3.21
C PHE A 47 24.16 -1.81 -3.42
N VAL A 48 23.20 -0.97 -3.81
CA VAL A 48 23.46 0.47 -4.04
C VAL A 48 23.86 1.19 -2.75
N PHE A 49 23.12 1.02 -1.65
CA PHE A 49 23.30 1.79 -0.41
C PHE A 49 24.21 1.12 0.63
N THR A 50 24.82 -0.02 0.33
CA THR A 50 25.84 -0.62 1.20
C THR A 50 27.16 -0.78 0.47
N VAL A 51 27.15 -1.11 -0.84
CA VAL A 51 28.38 -1.34 -1.62
C VAL A 51 28.82 -0.10 -2.39
N ILE A 52 27.89 0.60 -3.07
CA ILE A 52 28.25 1.79 -3.89
C ILE A 52 28.34 3.04 -3.01
N ILE A 53 27.33 3.26 -2.17
CA ILE A 53 27.25 4.41 -1.26
C ILE A 53 27.27 3.82 0.16
N PRO A 54 28.34 4.02 0.96
CA PRO A 54 28.41 3.46 2.30
C PRO A 54 27.31 4.07 3.20
N ASN A 55 26.28 3.29 3.52
CA ASN A 55 25.30 3.65 4.54
C ASN A 55 25.62 2.91 5.84
N GLU A 56 25.73 3.65 6.94
CA GLU A 56 26.00 3.10 8.28
C GLU A 56 24.73 2.55 8.97
N GLN A 57 23.61 2.49 8.27
CA GLN A 57 22.35 2.00 8.83
C GLN A 57 22.44 0.50 9.12
N GLU A 58 22.25 0.13 10.39
CA GLU A 58 22.20 -1.26 10.81
C GLU A 58 20.99 -1.99 10.19
N TYR A 59 21.18 -3.26 9.81
CA TYR A 59 20.15 -4.07 9.16
C TYR A 59 19.48 -3.38 7.97
N PHE A 60 20.25 -2.62 7.17
CA PHE A 60 19.75 -1.85 6.03
C PHE A 60 18.76 -2.59 5.10
N PRO A 61 18.97 -3.89 4.74
CA PRO A 61 18.00 -4.63 3.93
C PRO A 61 16.60 -4.71 4.55
N LEU A 62 16.51 -4.88 5.87
CA LEU A 62 15.23 -4.94 6.58
C LEU A 62 14.67 -3.54 6.78
N PHE A 63 15.52 -2.56 7.12
CA PHE A 63 15.14 -1.16 7.26
C PHE A 63 14.48 -0.61 5.99
N VAL A 64 15.08 -0.85 4.83
CA VAL A 64 14.53 -0.33 3.56
C VAL A 64 13.21 -1.02 3.19
N LEU A 65 13.04 -2.31 3.50
CA LEU A 65 11.76 -3.00 3.30
C LEU A 65 10.66 -2.50 4.24
N MET A 66 10.99 -2.18 5.50
CA MET A 66 10.03 -1.61 6.45
C MET A 66 9.41 -0.31 5.92
N GLY A 67 10.18 0.55 5.25
CA GLY A 67 9.66 1.75 4.61
C GLY A 67 8.95 1.48 3.28
N LEU A 68 9.53 0.63 2.42
CA LEU A 68 9.02 0.42 1.07
C LEU A 68 7.70 -0.34 1.00
N LEU A 69 7.50 -1.38 1.82
CA LEU A 69 6.29 -2.19 1.77
C LEU A 69 5.01 -1.40 2.03
N PRO A 70 4.87 -0.68 3.17
CA PRO A 70 3.69 0.13 3.43
C PRO A 70 3.54 1.25 2.39
N PHE A 71 4.64 1.89 1.97
CA PHE A 71 4.58 2.95 0.97
C PHE A 71 4.10 2.45 -0.40
N ASN A 72 4.61 1.31 -0.88
CA ASN A 72 4.17 0.70 -2.13
C ASN A 72 2.71 0.25 -2.07
N PHE A 73 2.28 -0.30 -0.92
CA PHE A 73 0.86 -0.60 -0.72
C PHE A 73 0.02 0.67 -0.82
N PHE A 74 0.39 1.73 -0.10
CA PHE A 74 -0.32 3.02 -0.11
C PHE A 74 -0.47 3.57 -1.53
N THR A 75 0.64 3.75 -2.25
CA THR A 75 0.64 4.43 -3.55
C THR A 75 -0.21 3.67 -4.56
N LEU A 76 -0.05 2.35 -4.58
CA LEU A 76 -0.74 1.48 -5.51
C LEU A 76 -2.24 1.35 -5.17
N ALA A 77 -2.59 1.20 -3.88
CA ALA A 77 -3.98 1.11 -3.46
C ALA A 77 -4.74 2.43 -3.65
N TRP A 78 -4.10 3.58 -3.40
CA TRP A 78 -4.71 4.89 -3.64
C TRP A 78 -4.91 5.17 -5.13
N ALA A 79 -3.90 4.89 -5.98
CA ALA A 79 -3.99 5.09 -7.42
C ALA A 79 -5.07 4.20 -8.07
N MET A 80 -5.07 2.90 -7.76
CA MET A 80 -6.09 1.99 -8.30
C MET A 80 -7.48 2.26 -7.68
N GLY A 81 -7.52 2.61 -6.40
CA GLY A 81 -8.75 3.00 -5.72
C GLY A 81 -9.41 4.21 -6.39
N THR A 82 -8.63 5.21 -6.78
CA THR A 82 -9.08 6.40 -7.52
C THR A 82 -9.73 6.03 -8.85
N ASN A 83 -9.11 5.14 -9.63
CA ASN A 83 -9.63 4.73 -10.94
C ASN A 83 -10.77 3.69 -10.87
N SER A 84 -11.01 3.08 -9.71
CA SER A 84 -11.87 1.91 -9.54
C SER A 84 -13.30 2.05 -10.10
N VAL A 85 -13.91 3.23 -9.97
CA VAL A 85 -15.27 3.50 -10.45
C VAL A 85 -15.30 3.56 -11.97
N ILE A 86 -14.32 4.23 -12.58
CA ILE A 86 -14.18 4.33 -14.03
C ILE A 86 -13.90 2.96 -14.65
N ASP A 87 -12.97 2.20 -14.07
CA ASP A 87 -12.61 0.86 -14.56
C ASP A 87 -13.77 -0.13 -14.49
N ASN A 88 -14.70 0.07 -13.54
CA ASN A 88 -15.88 -0.78 -13.37
C ASN A 88 -17.17 -0.13 -13.91
N THR A 89 -17.09 0.83 -14.83
CA THR A 89 -18.26 1.55 -15.39
C THR A 89 -19.34 0.60 -15.93
N ALA A 90 -18.95 -0.50 -16.59
CA ALA A 90 -19.91 -1.48 -17.11
C ALA A 90 -20.72 -2.17 -15.99
N LEU A 91 -20.08 -2.45 -14.85
CA LEU A 91 -20.75 -3.03 -13.69
C LEU A 91 -21.67 -2.00 -13.03
N VAL A 92 -21.19 -0.77 -12.85
CA VAL A 92 -21.95 0.35 -12.26
C VAL A 92 -23.22 0.66 -13.04
N LYS A 93 -23.19 0.56 -14.38
CA LYS A 93 -24.35 0.82 -15.24
C LYS A 93 -25.35 -0.33 -15.31
N LYS A 94 -24.93 -1.58 -15.04
CA LYS A 94 -25.75 -2.78 -15.27
C LYS A 94 -26.33 -3.38 -13.99
N VAL A 95 -25.69 -3.15 -12.84
CA VAL A 95 -26.08 -3.79 -11.59
C VAL A 95 -26.30 -2.71 -10.52
N PRO A 96 -27.45 -2.68 -9.83
CA PRO A 96 -27.66 -1.78 -8.70
C PRO A 96 -26.93 -2.31 -7.46
N PHE A 97 -25.96 -1.54 -6.95
CA PHE A 97 -25.29 -1.79 -5.67
C PHE A 97 -24.63 -0.51 -5.14
N GLN A 98 -24.15 -0.54 -3.89
CA GLN A 98 -23.44 0.57 -3.26
C GLN A 98 -22.07 0.79 -3.93
N ARG A 99 -21.93 1.89 -4.69
CA ARG A 99 -20.72 2.19 -5.49
C ARG A 99 -19.46 2.39 -4.64
N ALA A 100 -19.62 2.81 -3.38
CA ALA A 100 -18.54 2.93 -2.41
C ALA A 100 -17.81 1.59 -2.14
N LEU A 101 -18.43 0.46 -2.47
CA LEU A 101 -17.77 -0.85 -2.36
C LEU A 101 -16.66 -1.05 -3.39
N LEU A 102 -16.63 -0.32 -4.51
CA LEU A 102 -15.59 -0.47 -5.54
C LEU A 102 -14.22 0.05 -5.07
N PRO A 103 -14.08 1.30 -4.57
CA PRO A 103 -12.78 1.74 -4.06
C PRO A 103 -12.32 0.90 -2.87
N ILE A 104 -13.24 0.55 -1.96
CA ILE A 104 -12.93 -0.28 -0.78
C ILE A 104 -12.48 -1.69 -1.20
N SER A 105 -13.15 -2.32 -2.17
CA SER A 105 -12.75 -3.65 -2.63
C SER A 105 -11.36 -3.65 -3.23
N VAL A 106 -11.00 -2.59 -3.98
CA VAL A 106 -9.66 -2.44 -4.55
C VAL A 106 -8.63 -2.29 -3.45
N VAL A 107 -8.83 -1.43 -2.45
CA VAL A 107 -7.87 -1.27 -1.34
C VAL A 107 -7.69 -2.58 -0.57
N LEU A 108 -8.78 -3.29 -0.25
CA LEU A 108 -8.73 -4.58 0.44
C LEU A 108 -8.12 -5.70 -0.42
N ALA A 109 -8.34 -5.69 -1.73
CA ALA A 109 -7.67 -6.63 -2.62
C ALA A 109 -6.15 -6.41 -2.61
N ASN A 110 -5.70 -5.15 -2.61
CA ASN A 110 -4.28 -4.80 -2.49
C ASN A 110 -3.68 -5.16 -1.13
N SER A 111 -4.46 -5.03 -0.06
CA SER A 111 -3.96 -5.35 1.28
C SER A 111 -3.62 -6.84 1.42
N LEU A 112 -4.28 -7.73 0.68
CA LEU A 112 -3.90 -9.14 0.63
C LEU A 112 -2.46 -9.35 0.12
N HIS A 113 -2.05 -8.60 -0.90
CA HIS A 113 -0.66 -8.64 -1.39
C HIS A 113 0.30 -8.06 -0.36
N TYR A 114 -0.08 -6.92 0.23
CA TYR A 114 0.69 -6.30 1.29
C TYR A 114 0.89 -7.24 2.49
N PHE A 115 -0.13 -8.00 2.90
CA PHE A 115 -0.01 -8.97 4.00
C PHE A 115 0.92 -10.14 3.70
N ILE A 116 0.99 -10.58 2.46
CA ILE A 116 1.97 -11.61 2.06
C ILE A 116 3.40 -11.06 2.21
N GLN A 117 3.62 -9.82 1.76
CA GLN A 117 4.93 -9.16 1.84
C GLN A 117 5.29 -8.79 3.28
N LEU A 118 4.31 -8.34 4.07
CA LEU A 118 4.46 -8.07 5.49
C LEU A 118 4.79 -9.35 6.25
N GLY A 119 4.14 -10.47 5.94
CA GLY A 119 4.48 -11.78 6.51
C GLY A 119 5.92 -12.18 6.24
N LEU A 120 6.40 -11.99 4.99
CA LEU A 120 7.81 -12.19 4.62
C LEU A 120 8.74 -11.29 5.46
N LEU A 121 8.44 -10.01 5.59
CA LEU A 121 9.21 -9.06 6.38
C LEU A 121 9.28 -9.48 7.85
N LEU A 122 8.15 -9.86 8.45
CA LEU A 122 8.10 -10.29 9.85
C LEU A 122 8.92 -11.55 10.08
N VAL A 123 8.82 -12.55 9.19
CA VAL A 123 9.67 -13.74 9.27
C VAL A 123 11.15 -13.37 9.18
N ALA A 124 11.53 -12.49 8.26
CA ALA A 124 12.91 -12.03 8.14
C ALA A 124 13.40 -11.28 9.39
N CYS A 125 12.57 -10.40 9.97
CA CYS A 125 12.88 -9.72 11.22
C CYS A 125 13.02 -10.68 12.41
N ALA A 126 12.14 -11.67 12.55
CA ALA A 126 12.24 -12.68 13.59
C ALA A 126 13.57 -13.44 13.56
N LEU A 127 14.05 -13.77 12.35
CA LEU A 127 15.27 -14.56 12.15
C LEU A 127 16.55 -13.76 12.36
N VAL A 128 16.55 -12.45 12.04
CA VAL A 128 17.76 -11.62 12.05
C VAL A 128 17.89 -10.78 13.32
N ILE A 129 16.79 -10.15 13.77
CA ILE A 129 16.78 -9.18 14.88
C ILE A 129 16.07 -9.77 16.12
N GLY A 130 15.20 -10.76 15.92
CA GLY A 130 14.37 -11.34 16.96
C GLY A 130 12.98 -10.69 17.05
N VAL A 131 12.15 -11.21 17.96
CA VAL A 131 10.79 -10.73 18.18
C VAL A 131 10.79 -9.71 19.32
N SER A 132 10.16 -8.56 19.08
CA SER A 132 10.02 -7.48 20.06
C SER A 132 8.56 -7.23 20.42
N TRP A 133 8.31 -6.69 21.61
CA TRP A 133 6.99 -6.23 22.05
C TRP A 133 6.38 -5.18 21.12
N ASN A 134 7.21 -4.44 20.37
CA ASN A 134 6.77 -3.46 19.39
C ASN A 134 5.86 -4.07 18.30
N TRP A 135 5.94 -5.39 18.07
CA TRP A 135 5.10 -6.07 17.08
C TRP A 135 3.61 -6.00 17.42
N LEU A 136 3.25 -5.77 18.69
CA LEU A 136 1.87 -5.58 19.13
C LEU A 136 1.24 -4.30 18.57
N TRP A 137 2.03 -3.32 18.14
CA TRP A 137 1.53 -2.10 17.51
C TRP A 137 1.21 -2.30 16.02
N LEU A 138 1.74 -3.35 15.37
CA LEU A 138 1.54 -3.58 13.95
C LEU A 138 0.07 -3.66 13.53
N PRO A 139 -0.84 -4.38 14.23
CA PRO A 139 -2.25 -4.40 13.85
C PRO A 139 -2.89 -3.01 13.88
N VAL A 140 -2.49 -2.15 14.83
CA VAL A 140 -3.00 -0.78 14.95
C VAL A 140 -2.51 0.07 13.79
N ILE A 141 -1.21 0.03 13.50
CA ILE A 141 -0.58 0.76 12.39
C ILE A 141 -1.19 0.36 11.05
N VAL A 142 -1.31 -0.95 10.80
CA VAL A 142 -1.93 -1.50 9.59
C VAL A 142 -3.39 -1.08 9.47
N LEU A 143 -4.15 -1.10 10.57
CA LEU A 143 -5.55 -0.67 10.55
C LEU A 143 -5.69 0.82 10.22
N LEU A 144 -4.88 1.67 10.83
CA LEU A 144 -4.85 3.11 10.54
C LEU A 144 -4.51 3.35 9.07
N GLN A 145 -3.51 2.65 8.54
CA GLN A 145 -3.13 2.73 7.14
C GLN A 145 -4.29 2.33 6.21
N LEU A 146 -4.98 1.23 6.51
CA LEU A 146 -6.11 0.76 5.71
C LEU A 146 -7.27 1.76 5.71
N VAL A 147 -7.62 2.29 6.87
CA VAL A 147 -8.68 3.30 7.01
C VAL A 147 -8.32 4.57 6.24
N PHE A 148 -7.07 5.03 6.36
CA PHE A 148 -6.59 6.20 5.66
C PHE A 148 -6.63 6.03 4.13
N VAL A 149 -6.09 4.93 3.62
CA VAL A 149 -6.08 4.64 2.18
C VAL A 149 -7.49 4.45 1.64
N CYS A 150 -8.39 3.79 2.38
CA CYS A 150 -9.80 3.69 2.02
C CYS A 150 -10.46 5.08 1.92
N GLY A 151 -10.22 5.97 2.87
CA GLY A 151 -10.73 7.34 2.85
C GLY A 151 -10.25 8.11 1.62
N MET A 152 -8.94 8.04 1.33
CA MET A 152 -8.35 8.66 0.14
C MET A 152 -8.91 8.08 -1.16
N ALA A 153 -9.00 6.76 -1.27
CA ALA A 153 -9.57 6.09 -2.45
C ALA A 153 -11.05 6.46 -2.67
N LEU A 154 -11.86 6.54 -1.61
CA LEU A 154 -13.26 6.96 -1.69
C LEU A 154 -13.38 8.41 -2.15
N GLY A 155 -12.62 9.33 -1.54
CA GLY A 155 -12.65 10.75 -1.90
C GLY A 155 -12.21 11.00 -3.34
N PHE A 156 -11.05 10.47 -3.72
CA PHE A 156 -10.47 10.70 -5.05
C PHE A 156 -11.21 9.95 -6.15
N SER A 157 -11.77 8.77 -5.90
CA SER A 157 -12.61 8.09 -6.91
C SER A 157 -13.92 8.81 -7.18
N ALA A 158 -14.52 9.44 -6.16
CA ALA A 158 -15.69 10.28 -6.35
C ALA A 158 -15.33 11.52 -7.20
N LEU A 159 -14.18 12.14 -6.95
CA LEU A 159 -13.70 13.28 -7.73
C LEU A 159 -13.33 12.89 -9.17
N ASP A 160 -12.67 11.74 -9.40
CA ASP A 160 -12.22 11.28 -10.73
C ASP A 160 -13.39 11.09 -11.72
N VAL A 161 -14.58 10.73 -11.20
CA VAL A 161 -15.81 10.63 -12.01
C VAL A 161 -16.18 11.98 -12.64
N TYR A 162 -15.95 13.09 -11.95
CA TYR A 162 -16.23 14.44 -12.44
C TYR A 162 -15.01 15.07 -13.13
N PHE A 163 -13.81 14.84 -12.58
CA PHE A 163 -12.54 15.42 -13.02
C PHE A 163 -11.55 14.29 -13.31
N ARG A 164 -11.45 13.86 -14.56
CA ARG A 164 -10.58 12.74 -14.95
C ARG A 164 -9.10 12.96 -14.68
N ASP A 165 -8.69 14.21 -14.44
CA ASP A 165 -7.31 14.56 -14.13
C ASP A 165 -6.91 14.16 -12.71
N MET A 166 -7.86 13.76 -11.85
CA MET A 166 -7.54 13.32 -10.48
C MET A 166 -6.57 12.15 -10.46
N ARG A 167 -6.62 11.23 -11.44
CA ARG A 167 -5.60 10.17 -11.59
C ARG A 167 -4.16 10.70 -11.65
N TYR A 168 -3.94 11.78 -12.41
CA TYR A 168 -2.61 12.39 -12.57
C TYR A 168 -2.20 13.17 -11.32
N VAL A 169 -3.16 13.78 -10.63
CA VAL A 169 -2.93 14.42 -9.33
C VAL A 169 -2.47 13.37 -8.31
N VAL A 170 -3.11 12.20 -8.26
CA VAL A 170 -2.72 11.10 -7.36
C VAL A 170 -1.33 10.56 -7.71
N GLU A 171 -1.04 10.33 -8.99
CA GLU A 171 0.29 9.88 -9.45
C GLU A 171 1.39 10.87 -9.08
N SER A 172 1.15 12.17 -9.31
CA SER A 172 2.11 13.24 -8.98
C SER A 172 2.28 13.37 -7.46
N SER A 173 1.19 13.25 -6.69
CA SER A 173 1.23 13.29 -5.23
C SER A 173 2.04 12.12 -4.66
N ASN A 174 1.85 10.91 -5.20
CA ASN A 174 2.64 9.73 -4.82
C ASN A 174 4.13 9.93 -5.05
N LEU A 175 4.52 10.55 -6.17
CA LEU A 175 5.91 10.90 -6.45
C LEU A 175 6.47 11.85 -5.39
N VAL A 176 5.77 12.94 -5.10
CA VAL A 176 6.19 13.92 -4.09
C VAL A 176 6.30 13.27 -2.70
N LEU A 177 5.29 12.50 -2.30
CA LEU A 177 5.27 11.82 -1.01
C LEU A 177 6.43 10.83 -0.86
N PHE A 178 6.83 10.11 -1.92
CA PHE A 178 7.93 9.15 -1.85
C PHE A 178 9.25 9.81 -1.43
N TRP A 179 9.53 10.99 -1.95
CA TRP A 179 10.75 11.73 -1.66
C TRP A 179 10.71 12.45 -0.29
N ILE A 180 9.55 12.51 0.36
CA ILE A 180 9.32 13.12 1.68
C ILE A 180 9.06 12.03 2.74
N VAL A 181 9.50 10.78 2.50
CA VAL A 181 9.55 9.71 3.52
C VAL A 181 11.01 9.26 3.70
N PRO A 182 11.50 9.08 4.95
CA PRO A 182 12.85 8.60 5.19
C PRO A 182 12.92 7.08 4.97
N ILE A 183 12.99 6.64 3.72
CA ILE A 183 13.05 5.20 3.35
C ILE A 183 14.50 4.68 3.30
N PHE A 184 15.44 5.53 2.88
CA PHE A 184 16.83 5.14 2.64
C PHE A 184 17.79 5.55 3.77
N TYR A 185 17.31 6.37 4.70
CA TYR A 185 18.08 6.92 5.81
C TYR A 185 17.18 7.05 7.03
N SER A 186 17.79 7.11 8.19
CA SER A 186 17.10 7.26 9.46
C SER A 186 16.66 8.73 9.68
N PHE A 187 15.54 8.92 10.39
CA PHE A 187 14.93 10.24 10.58
C PHE A 187 15.84 11.22 11.35
N ASP A 188 16.71 10.72 12.22
CA ASP A 188 17.72 11.48 12.96
C ASP A 188 18.72 12.23 12.07
N ARG A 189 18.89 11.80 10.80
CA ARG A 189 19.74 12.51 9.83
C ARG A 189 19.06 13.71 9.19
N VAL A 190 17.75 13.87 9.36
CA VAL A 190 17.00 15.01 8.82
C VAL A 190 17.23 16.23 9.71
N SER A 191 17.70 17.33 9.11
CA SER A 191 17.83 18.60 9.81
C SER A 191 16.48 19.04 10.41
N GLN A 192 16.49 19.49 11.68
CA GLN A 192 15.27 19.95 12.37
C GLN A 192 14.49 21.03 11.58
N LYS A 193 15.18 21.83 10.76
CA LYS A 193 14.55 22.83 9.88
C LYS A 193 13.54 22.22 8.89
N TYR A 194 13.74 20.96 8.49
CA TYR A 194 12.91 20.26 7.52
C TYR A 194 12.04 19.16 8.12
N ALA A 195 12.14 18.89 9.43
CA ALA A 195 11.36 17.84 10.10
C ALA A 195 9.85 17.97 9.85
N TRP A 196 9.33 19.21 9.86
CA TRP A 196 7.91 19.49 9.60
C TRP A 196 7.44 19.00 8.21
N LEU A 197 8.30 18.98 7.18
CA LEU A 197 7.92 18.46 5.85
C LEU A 197 7.61 16.96 5.91
N TYR A 198 8.40 16.22 6.69
CA TYR A 198 8.23 14.78 6.86
C TYR A 198 7.05 14.48 7.77
N GLU A 199 6.79 15.29 8.80
CA GLU A 199 5.61 15.15 9.67
C GLU A 199 4.29 15.41 8.95
N LEU A 200 4.30 16.26 7.90
CA LEU A 200 3.14 16.47 7.03
C LEU A 200 2.82 15.25 6.15
N ASN A 201 3.77 14.32 6.00
CA ASN A 201 3.54 13.12 5.23
C ASN A 201 2.72 12.13 6.07
N PRO A 202 1.45 11.87 5.70
CA PRO A 202 0.58 11.00 6.49
C PRO A 202 1.07 9.54 6.52
N ILE A 203 2.00 9.16 5.65
CA ILE A 203 2.62 7.82 5.61
C ILE A 203 3.88 7.77 6.47
N ALA A 204 4.54 8.91 6.74
CA ALA A 204 5.75 8.91 7.58
C ALA A 204 5.46 8.59 9.05
N ALA A 205 4.21 8.76 9.49
CA ALA A 205 3.74 8.43 10.85
C ALA A 205 3.30 6.96 11.02
N VAL A 206 3.25 6.18 9.93
CA VAL A 206 2.76 4.79 9.87
C VAL A 206 3.93 3.85 9.59
#